data_AF-B1YHS7-F1
#
_entry.id   AF-B1YHS7-F1
#
_cell.length_a   1.000
_cell.length_b   1.000
_cell.length_c   1.000
_cell.angle_alpha   90.00
_cell.angle_beta   90.00
_cell.angle_gamma   90.00
#
_symmetry.space_group_name_H-M   'P 1'
#
loop_
_entity.id
_entity.type
_entity.pdbx_description
1 polymer ?
#
loop_
_entity_poly.entity_id
_entity_poly.type
_entity_poly.pdbx_seq_one_letter_code
_entity_poly.pdbx_strand_id
1 'polypeptide(L)'
;MKRYLFPVLQIIVVLGVILSFYSISWFGDSYRFRAEPYDPFSPVYGEYVMLQYPDLKPADSVKKGLVYVTFTTDSDGYAKIDRISNDRFFGSVAGDYYDKYVTIPQLNQYYVEQGTGKGYEDAKKLVVKADVSPWGTVRATDLSVRN
;
A
#
# COMPACT_ATOMS: atom_id res chain seq x y z
N MET A 1 40.07 16.79 -0.15
CA MET A 1 38.59 16.90 0.03
C MET A 1 37.78 16.74 -1.25
N LYS A 2 38.16 17.34 -2.40
CA LYS A 2 37.37 17.25 -3.65
C LYS A 2 37.14 15.81 -4.18
N ARG A 3 38.08 14.88 -3.99
CA ARG A 3 37.97 13.47 -4.47
C ARG A 3 36.82 12.68 -3.84
N TYR A 4 36.40 13.03 -2.62
CA TYR A 4 35.33 12.33 -1.91
C TYR A 4 33.98 13.05 -1.97
N LEU A 5 33.94 14.28 -2.51
CA LEU A 5 32.72 15.09 -2.54
C LEU A 5 31.60 14.39 -3.32
N PHE A 6 31.92 13.82 -4.48
CA PHE A 6 30.93 13.15 -5.33
C PHE A 6 30.42 11.84 -4.72
N PRO A 7 31.29 10.91 -4.21
CA PRO A 7 30.82 9.74 -3.47
C PRO A 7 29.96 10.09 -2.24
N VAL A 8 30.35 11.10 -1.47
CA VAL A 8 29.57 11.54 -0.29
C VAL A 8 28.20 12.07 -0.71
N LEU A 9 28.14 12.86 -1.79
CA LEU A 9 26.87 13.34 -2.33
C LEU A 9 25.97 12.18 -2.78
N GLN A 10 26.52 11.16 -3.45
CA GLN A 10 25.77 9.97 -3.85
C GLN A 10 25.20 9.22 -2.63
N ILE A 11 26.00 9.05 -1.58
CA ILE A 11 25.54 8.42 -0.33
C ILE A 11 24.40 9.24 0.29
N ILE A 12 24.51 10.57 0.35
CA ILE A 12 23.46 11.44 0.87
C ILE A 12 22.17 11.29 0.07
N VAL A 13 22.25 11.20 -1.26
CA VAL A 13 21.07 10.99 -2.10
C VAL A 13 20.41 9.64 -1.81
N VAL A 14 21.19 8.56 -1.71
CA VAL A 14 20.65 7.22 -1.38
C VAL A 14 20.03 7.21 0.01
N LEU A 15 20.70 7.78 1.01
CA LEU A 15 20.17 7.92 2.36
C LEU A 15 18.89 8.76 2.36
N GLY A 16 18.83 9.84 1.57
CA GLY A 16 17.65 10.66 1.42
C GLY A 16 16.45 9.87 0.89
N VAL A 17 16.65 9.01 -0.12
CA VAL A 17 15.60 8.14 -0.66
C VAL A 17 15.12 7.13 0.38
N ILE A 18 16.06 6.45 1.06
CA ILE A 18 15.73 5.48 2.11
C ILE A 18 14.94 6.16 3.24
N LEU A 19 15.42 7.29 3.75
CA LEU A 19 14.76 8.05 4.80
C LEU A 19 13.39 8.55 4.36
N SER A 20 13.22 8.95 3.09
CA SER A 20 11.92 9.37 2.56
C SER A 20 10.90 8.23 2.52
N PHE A 21 11.34 6.99 2.31
CA PHE A 21 10.46 5.82 2.37
C PHE A 21 10.10 5.46 3.82
N TYR A 22 11.08 5.49 4.73
CA TYR A 22 10.84 5.16 6.14
C TYR A 22 10.09 6.25 6.91
N SER A 23 10.18 7.52 6.48
CA SER A 23 9.46 8.63 7.10
C SER A 23 7.93 8.49 6.99
N ILE A 24 7.44 7.68 6.05
CA ILE A 24 6.02 7.30 5.96
C ILE A 24 5.55 6.70 7.29
N SER A 25 6.35 5.83 7.90
CA SER A 25 6.02 5.19 9.18
C SER A 25 6.25 6.09 10.41
N TRP A 26 6.90 7.25 10.25
CA TRP A 26 7.14 8.19 11.34
C TRP A 26 6.08 9.28 11.43
N PHE A 27 5.55 9.70 10.28
CA PHE A 27 4.61 10.82 10.18
C PHE A 27 3.24 10.40 9.64
N GLY A 28 3.09 9.17 9.16
CA GLY A 28 1.85 8.63 8.63
C GLY A 28 0.99 7.96 9.69
N ASP A 29 -0.29 7.82 9.36
CA ASP A 29 -1.26 7.10 10.18
C ASP A 29 -1.26 5.61 9.79
N SER A 30 -1.32 4.73 10.78
CA SER A 30 -1.35 3.28 10.58
C SER A 30 -2.78 2.76 10.46
N TYR A 31 -3.04 1.99 9.40
CA TYR A 31 -4.34 1.43 9.06
C TYR A 31 -4.28 -0.09 8.93
N ARG A 32 -5.41 -0.76 9.19
CA ARG A 32 -5.57 -2.21 9.01
C ARG A 32 -6.53 -2.46 7.85
N PHE A 33 -6.04 -3.03 6.76
CA PHE A 33 -6.84 -3.34 5.59
C PHE A 33 -7.23 -4.82 5.58
N ARG A 34 -8.51 -5.10 5.31
CA ARG A 34 -8.96 -6.46 5.02
C ARG A 34 -8.55 -6.79 3.60
N ALA A 35 -7.75 -7.84 3.47
CA ALA A 35 -7.19 -8.25 2.20
C ALA A 35 -7.58 -9.70 1.89
N GLU A 36 -7.64 -10.01 0.61
CA GLU A 36 -7.82 -11.35 0.11
C GLU A 36 -6.75 -11.62 -0.95
N PRO A 37 -6.14 -12.83 -0.97
CA PRO A 37 -5.27 -13.20 -2.07
C PRO A 37 -6.13 -13.44 -3.32
N TYR A 38 -5.70 -12.94 -4.49
CA TYR A 38 -6.46 -13.16 -5.73
C TYR A 38 -5.69 -13.90 -6.83
N ASP A 39 -4.36 -13.80 -6.89
CA ASP A 39 -3.55 -14.59 -7.83
C ASP A 39 -2.04 -14.57 -7.50
N PRO A 40 -1.43 -15.73 -7.22
CA PRO A 40 0.01 -15.83 -7.03
C PRO A 40 0.65 -16.92 -7.89
N PHE A 41 1.64 -16.54 -8.70
CA PHE A 41 3.02 -17.06 -8.70
C PHE A 41 3.75 -16.61 -9.97
N SER A 42 4.92 -15.99 -9.82
CA SER A 42 5.89 -15.82 -10.90
C SER A 42 7.26 -16.32 -10.43
N PRO A 43 7.84 -17.36 -11.07
CA PRO A 43 9.11 -17.96 -10.63
C PRO A 43 10.34 -17.04 -10.76
N VAL A 44 10.18 -15.83 -11.29
CA VAL A 44 11.28 -14.94 -11.68
C VAL A 44 11.52 -13.79 -10.67
N TYR A 45 10.52 -13.38 -9.87
CA TYR A 45 10.57 -12.12 -9.11
C TYR A 45 10.55 -12.26 -7.58
N GLY A 46 10.80 -13.48 -7.07
CA GLY A 46 10.70 -13.79 -5.64
C GLY A 46 9.26 -14.08 -5.20
N GLU A 47 9.10 -14.48 -3.94
CA GLU A 47 7.79 -14.87 -3.39
C GLU A 47 7.01 -13.64 -2.93
N TYR A 48 5.83 -13.45 -3.49
CA TYR A 48 4.92 -12.37 -3.14
C TYR A 48 3.48 -12.86 -3.21
N VAL A 49 2.60 -12.15 -2.52
CA VAL A 49 1.15 -12.38 -2.56
C VAL A 49 0.50 -11.17 -3.20
N MET A 50 -0.33 -11.40 -4.21
CA MET A 50 -1.18 -10.35 -4.77
C MET A 50 -2.46 -10.23 -3.95
N LEU A 51 -2.77 -9.01 -3.55
CA LEU A 51 -3.80 -8.68 -2.58
C LEU A 51 -4.84 -7.78 -3.22
N GLN A 52 -6.10 -8.11 -2.97
CA GLN A 52 -7.24 -7.25 -3.27
C GLN A 52 -7.92 -6.81 -1.96
N TYR A 53 -8.57 -5.66 -2.01
CA TYR A 53 -9.15 -5.02 -0.83
C TYR A 53 -10.67 -4.83 -1.02
N PRO A 54 -11.49 -5.84 -0.67
CA PRO A 54 -12.92 -5.84 -0.97
C PRO A 54 -13.72 -4.72 -0.28
N ASP A 55 -13.17 -4.15 0.79
CA ASP A 55 -13.80 -3.07 1.56
C ASP A 55 -13.52 -1.67 0.96
N LEU A 56 -12.56 -1.56 0.03
CA LEU A 56 -12.27 -0.31 -0.68
C LEU A 56 -13.24 -0.12 -1.85
N LYS A 57 -14.46 0.29 -1.52
CA LYS A 57 -15.53 0.53 -2.49
C LYS A 57 -15.62 2.01 -2.87
N PRO A 58 -15.81 2.32 -4.16
CA PRO A 58 -15.97 3.69 -4.64
C PRO A 58 -17.31 4.28 -4.17
N ALA A 59 -17.39 5.61 -4.10
CA ALA A 59 -18.67 6.31 -4.03
C ALA A 59 -19.30 6.42 -5.44
N ASP A 60 -20.63 6.50 -5.51
CA ASP A 60 -21.37 6.58 -6.80
C ASP A 60 -21.03 7.82 -7.64
N SER A 61 -20.39 8.83 -7.04
CA SER A 61 -20.09 10.12 -7.66
C SER A 61 -18.79 10.17 -8.49
N VAL A 62 -18.00 9.09 -8.52
CA VAL A 62 -16.65 9.10 -9.08
C VAL A 62 -16.59 8.35 -10.41
N LYS A 63 -15.84 8.87 -11.37
CA LYS A 63 -15.63 8.21 -12.67
C LYS A 63 -14.58 7.10 -12.53
N LYS A 64 -14.72 6.06 -13.35
CA LYS A 64 -13.73 4.98 -13.48
C LYS A 64 -12.37 5.53 -13.95
N GLY A 65 -11.30 4.84 -13.58
CA GLY A 65 -9.90 5.18 -13.87
C GLY A 65 -9.16 5.73 -12.66
N LEU A 66 -8.24 6.67 -12.89
CA LEU A 66 -7.42 7.26 -11.83
C LEU A 66 -8.29 7.97 -10.79
N VAL A 67 -8.12 7.58 -9.54
CA VAL A 67 -8.77 8.17 -8.38
C VAL A 67 -7.77 8.47 -7.27
N TYR A 68 -8.16 9.38 -6.41
CA TYR A 68 -7.39 9.86 -5.28
C TYR A 68 -8.22 9.65 -4.02
N VAL A 69 -7.67 8.93 -3.05
CA VAL A 69 -8.41 8.49 -1.86
C VAL A 69 -7.70 8.87 -0.56
N THR A 70 -8.48 8.98 0.51
CA THR A 70 -8.00 9.00 1.90
C THR A 70 -8.72 7.94 2.69
N PHE A 71 -8.16 7.55 3.83
CA PHE A 71 -8.67 6.45 4.63
C PHE A 71 -9.16 6.95 5.98
N THR A 72 -10.13 6.23 6.52
CA THR A 72 -10.57 6.35 7.90
C THR A 72 -10.81 4.96 8.46
N THR A 73 -10.98 4.85 9.77
CA THR A 73 -11.22 3.57 10.44
C THR A 73 -12.73 3.36 10.64
N ASP A 74 -13.22 2.17 10.31
CA ASP A 74 -14.60 1.77 10.55
C ASP A 74 -14.84 1.31 12.01
N SER A 75 -16.07 0.90 12.33
CA SER A 75 -16.42 0.40 13.67
C SER A 75 -15.70 -0.90 14.05
N ASP A 76 -15.23 -1.66 13.05
CA ASP A 76 -14.58 -2.95 13.23
C ASP A 76 -13.04 -2.80 13.33
N GLY A 77 -12.52 -1.56 13.27
CA GLY A 77 -11.10 -1.26 13.34
C GLY A 77 -10.33 -1.46 12.03
N TYR A 78 -11.04 -1.49 10.90
CA TYR A 78 -10.46 -1.65 9.56
C TYR A 78 -10.59 -0.37 8.71
N ALA A 79 -9.68 -0.23 7.77
CA ALA A 79 -9.59 0.91 6.88
C ALA A 79 -10.71 0.88 5.84
N LYS A 80 -11.40 2.01 5.69
CA LYS A 80 -12.33 2.29 4.61
C LYS A 80 -11.97 3.60 3.92
N ILE A 81 -12.48 3.80 2.71
CA ILE A 81 -12.33 5.08 2.01
C ILE A 81 -13.15 6.14 2.76
N ASP A 82 -12.49 7.25 3.12
CA ASP A 82 -13.11 8.42 3.72
C ASP A 82 -13.59 9.40 2.64
N ARG A 83 -12.64 9.83 1.80
CA ARG A 83 -12.88 10.69 0.65
C ARG A 83 -12.27 10.09 -0.60
N ILE A 84 -12.98 10.24 -1.72
CA ILE A 84 -12.54 9.82 -3.06
C ILE A 84 -12.83 10.93 -4.07
N SER A 85 -11.93 11.12 -5.04
CA SER A 85 -12.03 12.12 -6.11
C SER A 85 -11.27 11.67 -7.35
N ASN A 86 -11.67 12.10 -8.55
CA ASN A 86 -10.84 11.95 -9.76
C ASN A 86 -9.72 13.01 -9.81
N ASP A 87 -9.90 14.13 -9.10
CA ASP A 87 -8.90 15.19 -8.97
C ASP A 87 -8.03 15.00 -7.73
N ARG A 88 -6.71 15.23 -7.87
CA ARG A 88 -5.75 15.11 -6.77
C ARG A 88 -6.02 16.14 -5.69
N PHE A 89 -5.94 15.73 -4.43
CA PHE A 89 -6.02 16.63 -3.28
C PHE A 89 -4.92 16.33 -2.27
N PHE A 90 -4.73 17.25 -1.31
CA PHE A 90 -3.68 17.08 -0.30
C PHE A 90 -3.93 15.83 0.55
N GLY A 91 -2.88 15.05 0.81
CA GLY A 91 -2.98 13.78 1.54
C GLY A 91 -3.58 12.61 0.78
N SER A 92 -4.01 12.81 -0.47
CA SER A 92 -4.66 11.72 -1.22
C SER A 92 -3.66 10.71 -1.76
N VAL A 93 -3.96 9.42 -1.56
CA VAL A 93 -3.27 8.28 -2.17
C VAL A 93 -3.85 8.02 -3.55
N ALA A 94 -2.97 7.80 -4.54
CA ALA A 94 -3.39 7.43 -5.88
C ALA A 94 -3.85 5.95 -5.93
N GLY A 95 -5.00 5.72 -6.54
CA GLY A 95 -5.56 4.40 -6.81
C GLY A 95 -6.20 4.33 -8.18
N ASP A 96 -6.61 3.13 -8.57
CA ASP A 96 -7.37 2.90 -9.79
C ASP A 96 -8.75 2.35 -9.43
N TYR A 97 -9.79 3.03 -9.91
CA TYR A 97 -11.16 2.57 -9.80
C TYR A 97 -11.56 1.83 -11.09
N TYR A 98 -11.69 0.51 -10.97
CA TYR A 98 -12.22 -0.36 -12.01
C TYR A 98 -13.37 -1.23 -11.48
N ASP A 99 -14.41 -1.36 -12.32
CA ASP A 99 -15.65 -2.09 -12.03
C ASP A 99 -16.36 -1.68 -10.73
N LYS A 100 -16.03 -2.33 -9.59
CA LYS A 100 -16.65 -2.11 -8.27
C LYS A 100 -15.64 -1.90 -7.13
N TYR A 101 -14.34 -1.85 -7.44
CA TYR A 101 -13.29 -1.79 -6.43
C TYR A 101 -12.30 -0.67 -6.74
N VAL A 102 -11.80 -0.06 -5.68
CA VAL A 102 -10.63 0.82 -5.77
C VAL A 102 -9.41 -0.01 -5.41
N THR A 103 -8.49 -0.15 -6.36
CA THR A 103 -7.19 -0.77 -6.14
C THR A 103 -6.17 0.30 -5.79
N ILE A 104 -5.28 -0.02 -4.86
CA ILE A 104 -4.17 0.86 -4.48
C ILE A 104 -2.91 0.14 -4.92
N PRO A 105 -2.29 0.52 -6.07
CA PRO A 105 -1.16 -0.21 -6.62
C PRO A 105 -0.01 -0.43 -5.63
N GLN A 106 0.21 0.51 -4.71
CA GLN A 106 1.22 0.43 -3.64
C GLN A 106 0.95 -0.69 -2.60
N LEU A 107 -0.29 -1.19 -2.55
CA LEU A 107 -0.74 -2.22 -1.62
C LEU A 107 -1.07 -3.56 -2.31
N ASN A 108 -1.13 -3.58 -3.65
CA ASN A 108 -1.55 -4.78 -4.39
C ASN A 108 -0.55 -5.94 -4.26
N GLN A 109 0.73 -5.67 -4.04
CA GLN A 109 1.76 -6.69 -3.95
C GLN A 109 2.47 -6.61 -2.60
N TYR A 110 2.50 -7.73 -1.88
CA TYR A 110 3.24 -7.87 -0.62
C TYR A 110 4.31 -8.95 -0.75
N TYR A 111 5.58 -8.59 -0.54
CA TYR A 111 6.68 -9.55 -0.55
C TYR A 111 6.72 -10.34 0.76
N VAL A 112 6.83 -11.66 0.65
CA VAL A 112 6.80 -12.57 1.79
C VAL A 112 8.11 -13.35 1.90
N GLU A 113 8.33 -13.98 3.04
CA GLU A 113 9.46 -14.88 3.22
C GLU A 113 9.33 -16.10 2.30
N GLN A 114 10.46 -16.60 1.83
CA GLN A 114 10.50 -17.75 0.94
C GLN A 114 9.91 -19.00 1.62
N GLY A 115 8.99 -19.67 0.94
CA GLY A 115 8.23 -20.84 1.38
C GLY A 115 6.94 -20.51 2.15
N THR A 116 6.61 -19.23 2.37
CA THR A 116 5.45 -18.83 3.19
C THR A 116 4.24 -18.34 2.39
N GLY A 117 4.43 -17.98 1.12
CA GLY A 117 3.41 -17.43 0.23
C GLY A 117 2.19 -18.31 0.16
N LYS A 118 2.38 -19.61 -0.12
CA LYS A 118 1.29 -20.59 -0.18
C LYS A 118 0.37 -20.58 1.05
N GLY A 119 0.92 -20.36 2.24
CA GLY A 119 0.13 -20.27 3.47
C GLY A 119 -0.82 -19.08 3.48
N TYR A 120 -0.37 -17.92 2.98
CA TYR A 120 -1.20 -16.72 2.85
C TYR A 120 -2.22 -16.84 1.71
N GLU A 121 -1.88 -17.54 0.63
CA GLU A 121 -2.76 -17.79 -0.51
C GLU A 121 -3.95 -18.68 -0.13
N ASP A 122 -3.67 -19.74 0.64
CA ASP A 122 -4.69 -20.66 1.13
C ASP A 122 -5.56 -19.98 2.21
N ALA A 123 -4.99 -19.00 2.94
CA ALA A 123 -5.68 -18.16 3.91
C ALA A 123 -6.52 -17.08 3.20
N LYS A 124 -7.72 -17.45 2.73
CA LYS A 124 -8.72 -16.57 2.08
C LYS A 124 -9.02 -15.24 2.80
N LYS A 125 -8.60 -15.05 4.04
CA LYS A 125 -8.84 -13.86 4.85
C LYS A 125 -7.51 -13.36 5.43
N LEU A 126 -7.05 -12.21 4.95
CA LEU A 126 -5.80 -11.60 5.37
C LEU A 126 -6.06 -10.20 5.97
N VAL A 127 -5.10 -9.74 6.76
CA VAL A 127 -5.01 -8.36 7.23
C VAL A 127 -3.65 -7.79 6.84
N VAL A 128 -3.67 -6.67 6.13
CA VAL A 128 -2.47 -5.87 5.84
C VAL A 128 -2.46 -4.69 6.79
N LYS A 129 -1.35 -4.49 7.52
CA LYS A 129 -1.11 -3.21 8.17
C LYS A 129 -0.32 -2.33 7.20
N ALA A 130 -0.73 -1.08 7.07
CA ALA A 130 -0.01 -0.13 6.24
C ALA A 130 -0.08 1.28 6.81
N ASP A 131 1.04 2.00 6.68
CA ASP A 131 1.16 3.39 7.07
C ASP A 131 0.88 4.28 5.85
N VAL A 132 0.08 5.32 6.05
CA VAL A 132 -0.31 6.27 5.00
C VAL A 132 0.24 7.64 5.36
N SER A 133 1.12 8.17 4.52
CA SER A 133 1.74 9.46 4.78
C SER A 133 0.80 10.65 4.47
N PRO A 134 1.02 11.80 5.11
CA PRO A 134 0.30 13.05 4.77
C PRO A 134 0.52 13.55 3.34
N TRP A 135 1.48 12.98 2.60
CA TRP A 135 1.76 13.29 1.20
C TRP A 135 1.21 12.24 0.21
N GLY A 136 0.40 11.29 0.68
CA GLY A 136 -0.35 10.37 -0.17
C GLY A 136 0.46 9.16 -0.65
N THR A 137 1.43 8.70 0.14
CA THR A 137 2.17 7.47 -0.13
C THR A 137 1.84 6.42 0.92
N VAL A 138 1.67 5.18 0.49
CA VAL A 138 1.38 4.05 1.38
C VAL A 138 2.57 3.13 1.49
N ARG A 139 2.80 2.60 2.69
CA ARG A 139 3.78 1.55 2.95
C ARG A 139 3.12 0.42 3.72
N ALA A 140 3.03 -0.76 3.12
CA ALA A 140 2.67 -1.97 3.85
C ALA A 140 3.79 -2.35 4.83
N THR A 141 3.41 -2.67 6.06
CA THR A 141 4.35 -2.96 7.16
C THR A 141 4.22 -4.38 7.70
N ASP A 142 3.05 -5.00 7.54
CA ASP A 142 2.77 -6.34 8.08
C ASP A 142 1.66 -7.03 7.29
N LEU A 143 1.76 -8.36 7.13
CA LEU A 143 0.75 -9.22 6.53
C LEU A 143 0.48 -10.38 7.50
N SER A 144 -0.80 -10.59 7.83
CA SER A 144 -1.20 -11.65 8.78
C SER A 144 -2.52 -12.31 8.37
N VAL A 145 -2.74 -13.54 8.83
CA VAL A 145 -4.01 -14.24 8.63
C VAL A 145 -5.07 -13.70 9.60
N ARG A 146 -6.26 -13.43 9.07
CA ARG A 146 -7.41 -12.99 9.87
C ARG A 146 -8.19 -14.20 10.37
N ASN A 147 -8.15 -14.44 11.69
CA ASN A 147 -8.98 -15.45 12.37
C ASN A 147 -10.48 -15.11 12.29
#